data_AF-A0A1G3BM73-F1
#
_entry.id   AF-A0A1G3BM73-F1
#
_cell.length_a   1.000
_cell.length_b   1.000
_cell.length_c   1.000
_cell.angle_alpha   90.00
_cell.angle_beta   90.00
_cell.angle_gamma   90.00
#
_symmetry.space_group_name_H-M   'P 1'
#
loop_
_entity.id
_entity.type
_entity.pdbx_description
1 polymer ?
#
loop_
_entity_poly.entity_id
_entity_poly.type
_entity_poly.pdbx_seq_one_letter_code
_entity_poly.pdbx_strand_id
1 'polypeptide(L)'
;MMKWQKPVRKCHDCKLNLGDRCAVFESPRDKWHHGRCSGYNNPELIKKYEEEKAKHPPKEPKEKRKKVAKEKNTTEHHQRKATTVNPTSH
;
A
#
# COMPACT_ATOMS: atom_id res chain seq x y z
N MET A 1 10.52 -8.53 -13.74
CA MET A 1 9.69 -7.59 -12.96
C MET A 1 10.62 -6.53 -12.40
N MET A 2 10.47 -5.25 -12.77
CA MET A 2 11.23 -4.16 -12.16
C MET A 2 10.89 -4.08 -10.66
N LYS A 3 11.91 -4.22 -9.81
CA LYS A 3 11.77 -4.19 -8.36
C LYS A 3 11.95 -2.77 -7.87
N TRP A 4 10.86 -2.13 -7.49
CA TRP A 4 10.90 -0.82 -6.84
C TRP A 4 11.58 -0.95 -5.47
N GLN A 5 12.53 -0.07 -5.20
CA GLN A 5 13.20 0.00 -3.91
C GLN A 5 12.41 0.89 -2.95
N LYS A 6 12.44 0.52 -1.67
CA LYS A 6 11.78 1.30 -0.63
C LYS A 6 12.41 2.70 -0.50
N PRO A 7 11.59 3.75 -0.35
CA PRO A 7 12.08 5.08 -0.04
C PRO A 7 12.91 5.10 1.24
N VAL A 8 13.92 5.99 1.29
CA VAL A 8 14.73 6.20 2.49
C VAL A 8 13.99 7.09 3.49
N ARG A 9 14.46 7.12 4.74
CA ARG A 9 13.87 7.97 5.80
C ARG A 9 13.74 9.44 5.41
N LYS A 10 14.67 9.98 4.61
CA LYS A 10 14.64 11.36 4.11
C LYS A 10 13.49 11.66 3.13
N CYS A 11 12.83 10.63 2.60
CA CYS A 11 11.65 10.80 1.74
C CYS A 11 10.35 11.04 2.52
N HIS A 12 10.36 11.01 3.86
CA HIS A 12 9.14 11.07 4.68
C HIS A 12 8.23 12.24 4.31
N ASP A 13 8.81 13.44 4.10
CA ASP A 13 8.07 14.67 3.82
C ASP A 13 8.01 15.01 2.31
N CYS A 14 8.34 14.04 1.45
CA CYS A 14 8.28 14.22 0.00
C CYS A 14 6.88 13.87 -0.53
N LYS A 15 6.26 14.78 -1.27
CA LYS A 15 4.93 14.55 -1.89
C LYS A 15 4.90 13.38 -2.89
N LEU A 16 6.05 12.96 -3.39
CA LEU A 16 6.21 11.81 -4.29
C LEU A 16 6.49 10.49 -3.55
N ASN A 17 6.46 10.49 -2.21
CA ASN A 17 6.62 9.29 -1.41
C ASN A 17 5.27 8.58 -1.25
N LEU A 18 5.17 7.34 -1.74
CA LEU A 18 3.97 6.50 -1.63
C LEU A 18 4.05 5.52 -0.45
N GLY A 19 5.10 5.62 0.38
CA GLY A 19 5.36 4.77 1.54
C GLY A 19 6.18 3.53 1.18
N ASP A 20 5.71 2.73 0.23
CA ASP A 20 6.40 1.51 -0.23
C ASP A 20 7.36 1.77 -1.41
N ARG A 21 7.10 2.82 -2.20
CA ARG A 21 7.89 3.23 -3.36
C ARG A 21 7.82 4.75 -3.58
N CYS A 22 8.69 5.27 -4.44
CA CYS A 22 8.53 6.63 -4.97
C CYS A 22 7.56 6.60 -6.15
N ALA A 23 6.90 7.73 -6.45
CA ALA A 23 6.05 7.87 -7.62
C ALA A 23 6.85 7.96 -8.95
N VAL A 24 8.11 8.41 -8.90
CA VAL A 24 8.90 8.74 -10.10
C VAL A 24 10.13 7.86 -10.27
N PHE A 25 10.85 7.56 -9.19
CA PHE A 25 12.11 6.83 -9.27
C PHE A 25 11.97 5.40 -8.75
N GLU A 26 12.42 4.44 -9.54
CA GLU A 26 12.46 3.02 -9.15
C GLU A 26 13.39 2.76 -7.97
N SER A 27 14.52 3.49 -7.91
CA SER A 27 15.46 3.43 -6.80
C SER A 27 15.63 4.80 -6.15
N PRO A 28 14.80 5.12 -5.14
CA PRO A 28 14.93 6.38 -4.42
C PRO A 28 16.25 6.48 -3.66
N ARG A 29 16.79 5.34 -3.18
CA ARG A 29 18.04 5.26 -2.42
C ARG A 29 19.22 5.84 -3.22
N ASP A 30 19.31 5.51 -4.50
CA ASP A 30 20.42 5.96 -5.35
C ASP A 30 20.36 7.48 -5.59
N LYS A 31 19.16 8.06 -5.60
CA LYS A 31 18.98 9.51 -5.69
C LYS A 31 19.47 10.25 -4.45
N TRP A 32 19.70 9.58 -3.33
CA TRP A 32 20.23 10.21 -2.11
C TRP A 32 21.74 9.99 -1.91
N HIS A 33 22.44 9.34 -2.84
CA HIS A 33 23.86 9.02 -2.71
C HIS A 33 24.74 10.26 -2.42
N HIS A 34 24.44 11.40 -3.05
CA HIS A 34 25.13 12.68 -2.82
C HIS A 34 24.42 13.60 -1.82
N GLY A 35 23.55 13.04 -0.96
CA GLY A 35 22.87 13.78 0.10
C GLY A 35 21.62 14.57 -0.32
N ARG A 36 21.33 14.71 -1.62
CA ARG A 36 20.12 15.38 -2.15
C ARG A 36 19.47 14.57 -3.26
N CYS A 37 18.15 14.44 -3.23
CA CYS A 37 17.35 13.81 -4.27
C CYS A 37 16.81 14.86 -5.26
N SER A 38 17.01 14.65 -6.56
CA SER A 38 16.59 15.57 -7.62
C SER A 38 15.07 15.74 -7.77
N GLY A 39 14.29 14.78 -7.29
CA GLY A 39 12.83 14.90 -7.27
C GLY A 39 12.24 15.23 -5.90
N TYR A 40 13.06 15.54 -4.90
CA TYR A 40 12.54 15.91 -3.58
C TYR A 40 11.67 17.17 -3.68
N ASN A 41 10.36 17.03 -3.46
CA ASN A 41 9.37 18.09 -3.57
C ASN A 41 9.46 18.94 -4.85
N ASN A 42 9.86 18.33 -5.97
CA ASN A 42 9.90 19.00 -7.26
C ASN A 42 8.46 19.18 -7.80
N PRO A 43 7.98 20.43 -8.00
CA PRO A 43 6.60 20.70 -8.37
C PRO A 43 6.21 20.13 -9.74
N GLU A 44 7.13 20.10 -10.70
CA GLU A 44 6.85 19.59 -12.05
C GLU A 44 6.58 18.08 -12.03
N LEU A 45 7.39 17.35 -11.26
CA LEU A 45 7.24 15.91 -11.09
C LEU A 45 5.96 15.55 -10.33
N ILE A 46 5.59 16.37 -9.33
CA ILE A 46 4.33 16.21 -8.60
C ILE A 46 3.14 16.40 -9.53
N LYS A 47 3.12 17.50 -10.30
CA LYS A 47 2.04 17.79 -11.24
C LYS A 47 1.89 16.67 -12.26
N LYS A 48 3.01 16.21 -12.85
CA LYS A 48 2.99 15.11 -13.83
C LYS A 48 2.43 13.82 -13.23
N TYR A 49 2.78 13.50 -11.99
CA TYR A 49 2.23 12.32 -11.31
C TYR A 49 0.72 12.44 -11.06
N GLU A 50 0.24 13.61 -10.64
CA GLU A 50 -1.19 13.86 -10.44
C GLU A 50 -1.98 13.75 -11.75
N GLU A 51 -1.45 14.29 -12.84
CA GLU A 51 -2.04 14.17 -14.19
C GLU A 51 -2.12 12.71 -14.66
N GLU A 52 -1.05 11.94 -14.49
CA GLU A 52 -1.03 10.51 -14.85
C GLU A 52 -2.00 9.69 -13.99
N LYS A 53 -2.10 10.02 -12.70
CA LYS A 53 -3.08 9.39 -11.79
C LYS A 53 -4.51 9.70 -12.21
N ALA A 54 -4.79 10.91 -12.70
CA ALA A 54 -6.11 11.31 -13.19
C ALA A 54 -6.47 10.60 -14.51
N LYS A 55 -5.50 10.38 -15.41
CA LYS A 55 -5.70 9.63 -16.67
C LYS A 55 -5.97 8.14 -16.43
N HIS A 56 -5.39 7.57 -15.38
CA HIS A 56 -5.49 6.16 -15.04
C HIS A 56 -6.07 5.96 -13.63
N PRO A 57 -7.37 6.29 -13.42
CA PRO A 57 -7.99 6.06 -12.13
C PRO A 57 -7.92 4.56 -11.78
N PRO A 58 -7.68 4.21 -10.49
CA PRO A 58 -7.70 2.82 -10.07
C PRO A 58 -9.03 2.18 -10.46
N LYS A 59 -8.99 0.98 -11.04
CA LYS A 59 -10.19 0.21 -11.31
C LYS A 59 -10.92 -0.08 -9.99
N GLU A 60 -11.97 0.68 -9.71
CA GLU A 60 -12.99 0.56 -8.64
C GLU A 60 -13.22 -0.88 -8.12
N PRO A 61 -13.32 -1.93 -8.96
CA PRO A 61 -13.55 -3.30 -8.49
C PRO A 61 -12.47 -3.85 -7.55
N LYS A 62 -11.21 -3.46 -7.74
CA LYS A 62 -10.08 -3.98 -6.94
C LYS A 62 -10.05 -3.37 -5.54
N GLU A 63 -10.44 -2.10 -5.41
CA GLU A 63 -10.55 -1.44 -4.11
C GLU A 63 -11.76 -1.95 -3.33
N LYS A 64 -12.91 -2.17 -3.99
CA LYS A 64 -14.07 -2.82 -3.37
C LYS A 64 -13.72 -4.21 -2.84
N ARG A 65 -12.99 -5.03 -3.61
CA ARG A 65 -12.50 -6.35 -3.13
C ARG A 65 -11.59 -6.25 -1.92
N LYS A 66 -10.69 -5.27 -1.85
CA LYS A 66 -9.82 -5.05 -0.68
C LYS A 66 -10.59 -4.61 0.56
N LYS A 67 -11.60 -3.74 0.42
CA LYS A 67 -12.48 -3.31 1.52
C LYS A 67 -13.24 -4.51 2.10
N VAL A 68 -13.90 -5.30 1.25
CA VAL A 68 -14.62 -6.52 1.65
C VAL A 68 -13.69 -7.53 2.33
N ALA A 69 -12.46 -7.72 1.83
CA ALA A 69 -11.51 -8.63 2.45
C ALA A 69 -11.05 -8.14 3.84
N LYS A 70 -10.87 -6.83 4.03
CA LYS A 70 -10.52 -6.23 5.31
C LYS A 70 -11.65 -6.35 6.34
N GLU A 71 -12.90 -6.14 5.92
CA GLU A 71 -14.09 -6.34 6.76
C GLU A 71 -14.27 -7.81 7.19
N LYS A 72 -13.97 -8.77 6.30
CA LYS A 72 -13.98 -10.21 6.65
C LYS A 72 -12.85 -10.62 7.58
N ASN A 73 -11.75 -9.87 7.64
CA ASN A 73 -10.61 -10.20 8.49
C ASN A 73 -10.81 -9.76 9.96
N THR A 74 -11.76 -8.86 10.23
CA THR A 74 -12.07 -8.35 11.57
C THR A 74 -13.08 -9.18 12.36
N THR A 75 -13.66 -10.24 11.79
CA THR A 75 -14.43 -11.22 12.57
C THR A 75 -13.50 -12.15 13.32
N GLU A 76 -13.56 -12.14 14.65
CA GLU A 76 -12.84 -13.08 15.52
C GLU A 76 -13.08 -14.54 15.08
N HIS A 77 -12.04 -15.20 14.60
CA HIS A 77 -12.05 -16.63 14.28
C HIS A 77 -11.77 -17.50 15.51
N HIS A 78 -12.34 -17.18 16.68
CA HIS A 78 -12.12 -17.97 17.89
C HIS A 78 -13.32 -18.86 18.25
N GLN A 79 -13.79 -19.69 17.32
CA GLN A 79 -14.68 -20.80 17.67
C GLN A 79 -13.86 -22.00 18.16
N ARG A 80 -13.59 -22.03 19.47
CA ARG A 80 -13.26 -23.30 20.15
C ARG A 80 -14.50 -24.19 20.11
N LYS A 81 -14.42 -25.28 19.33
CA LYS A 81 -15.36 -26.40 19.40
C LYS A 81 -15.18 -27.13 20.73
N ALA A 82 -16.25 -27.31 21.51
CA ALA A 82 -16.31 -28.37 22.53
C ALA A 82 -17.77 -28.76 22.84
N THR A 83 -18.16 -29.90 22.25
CA THR A 83 -19.08 -30.95 22.77
C THR A 83 -20.48 -30.58 23.24
N THR A 84 -21.46 -30.78 22.35
CA THR A 84 -22.82 -31.21 22.71
C THR A 84 -22.82 -32.72 22.96
N VAL A 85 -22.92 -33.15 24.21
CA VAL A 85 -23.32 -34.52 24.56
C VAL A 85 -24.86 -34.60 24.51
N ASN A 86 -25.40 -35.51 23.69
CA ASN A 86 -26.83 -35.85 23.70
C ASN A 86 -27.09 -36.91 24.78
N PRO A 87 -28.22 -36.85 25.52
CA PRO A 87 -28.62 -37.93 26.41
C PRO A 87 -29.33 -39.03 25.61
N THR A 88 -28.89 -40.29 25.75
CA THR A 88 -29.58 -41.46 25.22
C THR A 88 -30.40 -42.10 26.34
N SER A 89 -31.73 -42.09 26.18
CA SER A 89 -32.67 -42.88 26.99
C SER A 89 -32.72 -44.31 26.48
N HIS A 90 -32.65 -45.30 27.38
CA HIS A 90 -33.41 -46.55 27.35
C HIS A 90 -33.41 -47.23 28.71
#